data_AF-A0A7H4PHT8-F1
#
_entry.id   AF-A0A7H4PHT8-F1
#
_cell.length_a   1.000
_cell.length_b   1.000
_cell.length_c   1.000
_cell.angle_alpha   90.00
_cell.angle_beta   90.00
_cell.angle_gamma   90.00
#
_symmetry.space_group_name_H-M   'P 1'
#
loop_
_entity.id
_entity.type
_entity.pdbx_description
1 polymer ?
#
loop_
_entity_poly.entity_id
_entity_poly.type
_entity_poly.pdbx_seq_one_letter_code
_entity_poly.pdbx_strand_id
1 'polypeptide(L)'
;MERFLENAMYASRWLLAPVYFGLSLGLIALTIKFFQEIFHILPHIFSVSESDMILTLLSLVDMTLVGGLLVMVMFSGYENFVSQLDINEGKEKLSWLGKMDATSLKNKVAASIVAISSIHLLRVFMDAKKRPGQ
;
A
#
# COMPACT_ATOMS: atom_id res chain seq x y z
N MET A 1 -32.33 10.19 14.87
CA MET A 1 -30.92 10.27 14.40
C MET A 1 -30.21 8.91 14.49
N GLU A 2 -30.44 8.11 15.54
CA GLU A 2 -29.83 6.76 15.70
C GLU A 2 -30.06 5.82 14.51
N ARG A 3 -31.29 5.72 13.98
CA ARG A 3 -31.61 4.88 12.80
C ARG A 3 -30.88 5.30 11.50
N PHE A 4 -30.49 6.57 11.37
CA PHE A 4 -29.74 7.05 10.21
C PHE A 4 -28.25 6.71 10.34
N LEU A 5 -27.72 6.73 11.57
CA LEU A 5 -26.37 6.28 11.89
C LEU A 5 -26.22 4.75 11.77
N GLU A 6 -27.19 3.97 12.24
CA GLU A 6 -27.21 2.51 12.03
C GLU A 6 -27.24 2.16 10.54
N ASN A 7 -28.17 2.75 9.77
CA ASN A 7 -28.25 2.49 8.32
C ASN A 7 -26.97 2.93 7.58
N ALA A 8 -26.33 4.03 8.00
CA ALA A 8 -25.05 4.46 7.44
C ALA A 8 -23.91 3.48 7.78
N MET A 9 -23.89 2.92 9.01
CA MET A 9 -22.92 1.90 9.40
C MET A 9 -23.10 0.59 8.62
N TYR A 10 -24.33 0.10 8.49
CA TYR A 10 -24.65 -1.08 7.69
C TYR A 10 -24.33 -0.89 6.20
N ALA A 11 -24.59 0.30 5.64
CA ALA A 11 -24.19 0.63 4.28
C ALA A 11 -22.66 0.67 4.09
N SER A 12 -21.90 1.08 5.11
CA SER A 12 -20.43 1.13 5.03
C SER A 12 -19.79 -0.26 4.89
N ARG A 13 -20.36 -1.30 5.53
CA ARG A 13 -19.92 -2.70 5.35
C ARG A 13 -20.00 -3.14 3.88
N TRP A 14 -21.09 -2.76 3.20
CA TRP A 14 -21.30 -3.12 1.80
C TRP A 14 -20.34 -2.37 0.86
N LEU A 15 -19.94 -1.14 1.21
CA LEU A 15 -18.93 -0.39 0.47
C LEU A 15 -17.51 -0.97 0.65
N LEU A 16 -17.21 -1.53 1.83
CA LEU A 16 -15.89 -2.09 2.15
C LEU A 16 -15.60 -3.42 1.45
N ALA A 17 -16.62 -4.26 1.24
CA ALA A 17 -16.47 -5.55 0.56
C ALA A 17 -15.83 -5.44 -0.85
N PRO A 18 -16.32 -4.60 -1.79
CA PRO A 18 -15.69 -4.44 -3.10
C PRO A 18 -14.31 -3.76 -3.02
N VAL A 19 -14.08 -2.90 -2.02
CA VAL A 19 -12.78 -2.26 -1.81
C VAL A 19 -11.73 -3.30 -1.42
N TYR A 20 -12.01 -4.17 -0.44
CA TYR A 20 -11.07 -5.23 -0.05
C TYR A 20 -10.85 -6.24 -1.17
N PHE A 21 -11.89 -6.55 -1.94
CA PHE A 21 -11.74 -7.39 -3.13
C PHE A 21 -10.79 -6.75 -4.15
N GLY A 22 -10.93 -5.45 -4.41
CA GLY A 22 -10.01 -4.69 -5.26
C GLY A 22 -8.57 -4.69 -4.73
N LEU A 23 -8.38 -4.53 -3.42
CA LEU A 23 -7.06 -4.59 -2.79
C LEU A 23 -6.42 -5.99 -2.90
N SER A 24 -7.20 -7.06 -2.75
CA SER A 24 -6.73 -8.43 -2.99
C SER A 24 -6.30 -8.65 -4.45
N LEU A 25 -7.08 -8.18 -5.41
CA LEU A 25 -6.70 -8.24 -6.83
C LEU A 25 -5.43 -7.43 -7.11
N GLY A 26 -5.30 -6.26 -6.49
CA GLY A 26 -4.09 -5.44 -6.56
C GLY A 26 -2.86 -6.18 -6.02
N LEU A 27 -3.00 -6.88 -4.89
CA LEU A 27 -1.92 -7.69 -4.32
C LEU A 27 -1.50 -8.82 -5.27
N ILE A 28 -2.46 -9.53 -5.86
CA ILE A 28 -2.19 -10.58 -6.86
C ILE A 28 -1.44 -9.99 -8.07
N ALA A 29 -1.89 -8.85 -8.59
CA ALA A 29 -1.23 -8.18 -9.72
C ALA A 29 0.22 -7.78 -9.38
N LEU A 30 0.45 -7.28 -8.16
CA LEU A 30 1.79 -6.95 -7.65
C LEU A 30 2.67 -8.19 -7.56
N THR A 31 2.15 -9.30 -7.05
CA THR A 31 2.87 -10.58 -7.00
C THR A 31 3.25 -11.06 -8.40
N ILE A 32 2.33 -11.01 -9.36
CA ILE A 32 2.62 -11.39 -10.75
C ILE A 32 3.74 -10.51 -11.33
N LYS A 33 3.67 -9.19 -11.11
CA LYS A 33 4.70 -8.26 -11.57
C LYS A 33 6.06 -8.51 -10.93
N PHE A 34 6.10 -8.81 -9.64
CA PHE A 34 7.33 -9.16 -8.93
C PHE A 34 8.04 -10.36 -9.56
N PHE A 35 7.31 -11.45 -9.80
CA PHE A 35 7.88 -12.63 -10.46
C PHE A 35 8.26 -12.36 -11.91
N GLN A 36 7.45 -11.59 -12.65
CA GLN A 36 7.78 -11.19 -14.02
C GLN A 36 9.14 -10.46 -14.08
N GLU A 37 9.38 -9.53 -13.16
CA GLU A 37 10.63 -8.78 -13.07
C GLU A 37 11.82 -9.71 -12.77
N ILE A 38 11.67 -10.66 -11.85
CA ILE A 38 12.69 -11.68 -11.55
C ILE A 38 13.04 -12.52 -12.80
N PHE A 39 12.03 -13.01 -13.52
CA PHE A 39 12.24 -13.80 -14.73
C PHE A 39 12.90 -12.99 -15.85
N HIS A 40 12.70 -11.67 -15.87
CA HIS A 40 13.34 -10.78 -16.85
C HIS A 40 14.83 -10.56 -16.55
N ILE A 41 15.20 -10.44 -15.27
CA ILE A 41 16.58 -10.19 -14.83
C ILE A 41 17.44 -11.43 -14.92
N LEU A 42 16.92 -12.60 -14.51
CA LEU A 42 17.65 -13.88 -14.44
C LEU A 42 18.56 -14.16 -15.65
N PRO A 43 18.07 -14.12 -16.90
CA PRO A 43 18.91 -14.39 -18.07
C PRO A 43 19.96 -13.31 -18.34
N HIS A 44 19.76 -12.09 -17.83
CA HIS A 44 20.60 -10.93 -18.10
C HIS A 44 21.62 -10.64 -16.97
N ILE A 45 21.67 -11.47 -15.91
CA ILE A 45 22.54 -11.25 -14.73
C ILE A 45 24.01 -11.04 -15.08
N PHE A 46 24.52 -11.78 -16.08
CA PHE A 46 25.92 -11.71 -16.48
C PHE A 46 26.23 -10.64 -17.53
N SER A 47 25.20 -10.03 -18.13
CA SER A 47 25.33 -9.06 -19.22
C SER A 47 24.99 -7.62 -18.83
N VAL A 48 24.33 -7.43 -17.69
CA VAL A 48 23.83 -6.12 -17.22
C VAL A 48 24.86 -5.44 -16.34
N SER A 49 24.94 -4.11 -16.44
CA SER A 49 25.86 -3.33 -15.61
C SER A 49 25.52 -3.41 -14.12
N GLU A 50 26.51 -3.28 -13.25
CA GLU A 50 26.32 -3.34 -11.80
C GLU A 50 25.28 -2.31 -11.29
N SER A 51 25.29 -1.10 -11.85
CA SER A 51 24.33 -0.05 -11.49
C SER A 51 22.89 -0.40 -11.87
N ASP A 52 22.69 -1.01 -13.04
CA ASP A 52 21.37 -1.46 -13.47
C ASP A 52 20.86 -2.62 -12.62
N MET A 53 21.74 -3.55 -12.25
CA MET A 53 21.41 -4.64 -11.34
C MET A 53 20.89 -4.11 -10.00
N ILE A 54 21.59 -3.13 -9.41
CA ILE A 54 21.18 -2.49 -8.16
C ILE A 54 19.82 -1.79 -8.30
N LEU A 55 19.60 -1.06 -9.40
CA LEU A 55 18.33 -0.38 -9.67
C LEU A 55 17.16 -1.36 -9.76
N THR A 56 17.34 -2.50 -10.43
CA THR A 56 16.27 -3.48 -10.55
C THR A 56 16.00 -4.19 -9.22
N LEU A 57 17.03 -4.49 -8.43
CA LEU A 57 16.87 -4.98 -7.05
C LEU A 57 16.12 -3.97 -6.17
N LEU A 58 16.42 -2.68 -6.26
CA LEU A 58 15.67 -1.63 -5.55
C LEU A 58 14.19 -1.62 -5.95
N SER A 59 13.89 -1.82 -7.24
CA SER A 59 12.52 -1.92 -7.73
C SER A 59 11.77 -3.13 -7.16
N LEU A 60 12.43 -4.28 -7.01
CA LEU A 60 11.84 -5.47 -6.39
C LEU A 60 11.56 -5.25 -4.90
N VAL A 61 12.47 -4.58 -4.19
CA VAL A 61 12.28 -4.20 -2.78
C VAL A 61 11.08 -3.26 -2.65
N ASP A 62 10.98 -2.24 -3.51
CA ASP A 62 9.86 -1.30 -3.51
C ASP A 62 8.51 -2.00 -3.71
N MET A 63 8.40 -2.90 -4.70
CA MET A 63 7.19 -3.72 -4.91
C MET A 63 6.82 -4.52 -3.65
N THR A 64 7.81 -5.06 -2.93
CA THR A 64 7.59 -5.80 -1.69
C THR A 64 7.09 -4.89 -0.57
N LEU A 65 7.66 -3.69 -0.44
CA LEU A 65 7.21 -2.69 0.53
C LEU A 65 5.77 -2.24 0.26
N VAL A 66 5.42 -1.98 -1.01
CA VAL A 66 4.05 -1.64 -1.41
C VAL A 66 3.09 -2.80 -1.11
N GLY A 67 3.48 -4.04 -1.40
CA GLY A 67 2.70 -5.23 -1.06
C GLY A 67 2.45 -5.37 0.45
N GLY A 68 3.49 -5.18 1.27
CA GLY A 68 3.37 -5.18 2.73
C GLY A 68 2.46 -4.08 3.27
N LEU A 69 2.54 -2.87 2.68
CA LEU A 69 1.66 -1.75 3.02
C LEU A 69 0.21 -2.03 2.65
N LEU A 70 -0.07 -2.62 1.48
CA LEU A 70 -1.41 -3.04 1.09
C LEU A 70 -2.00 -4.02 2.09
N VAL A 71 -1.24 -5.04 2.48
CA VAL A 71 -1.66 -6.03 3.48
C VAL A 71 -1.97 -5.36 4.83
N MET A 72 -1.11 -4.44 5.27
CA MET A 72 -1.33 -3.68 6.51
C MET A 72 -2.63 -2.85 6.44
N VAL A 73 -2.89 -2.18 5.32
CA VAL A 73 -4.12 -1.40 5.11
C VAL A 73 -5.36 -2.30 5.10
N MET A 74 -5.26 -3.49 4.51
CA MET A 74 -6.35 -4.46 4.51
C MET A 74 -6.70 -4.92 5.93
N PHE A 75 -5.71 -5.34 6.73
CA PHE A 75 -5.94 -5.79 8.10
C PHE A 75 -6.40 -4.66 9.02
N SER A 76 -5.72 -3.52 8.99
CA SER A 76 -6.09 -2.36 9.81
C SER A 76 -7.45 -1.79 9.43
N GLY A 77 -7.78 -1.77 8.14
CA GLY A 77 -9.11 -1.37 7.70
C GLY A 77 -10.19 -2.34 8.20
N TYR A 78 -9.95 -3.64 8.08
CA TYR A 78 -10.90 -4.65 8.54
C TYR A 78 -11.15 -4.56 10.05
N GLU A 79 -10.09 -4.39 10.83
CA GLU A 79 -10.19 -4.24 12.29
C GLU A 79 -10.95 -2.97 12.69
N ASN A 80 -10.64 -1.83 12.08
CA ASN A 80 -11.26 -0.55 12.44
C ASN A 80 -12.71 -0.43 11.99
N PHE A 81 -13.07 -0.98 10.82
CA PHE A 81 -14.38 -0.74 10.22
C PHE A 81 -15.31 -1.95 10.22
N VAL A 82 -14.81 -3.19 10.20
CA VAL A 82 -15.68 -4.38 10.12
C VAL A 82 -15.78 -5.08 11.48
N SER A 83 -14.64 -5.23 12.18
CA SER A 83 -14.59 -5.89 13.50
C SER A 83 -15.30 -5.07 14.58
N GLN A 84 -15.06 -3.76 14.66
CA GLN A 84 -15.73 -2.91 15.66
C GLN A 84 -17.25 -2.77 15.45
N LEU A 85 -17.73 -2.91 14.21
CA LEU A 85 -19.17 -2.93 13.91
C LEU A 85 -19.85 -4.23 14.34
N ASP A 86 -19.11 -5.35 14.39
CA ASP A 86 -19.64 -6.66 14.79
C ASP A 86 -19.75 -6.84 16.31
N ILE A 87 -19.05 -6.01 17.09
CA ILE A 87 -18.98 -6.11 18.56
C ILE A 87 -20.05 -5.22 19.24
N ASN A 88 -20.90 -4.52 18.48
CA ASN A 88 -21.79 -3.47 19.01
C ASN A 88 -23.21 -3.96 19.37
N GLU A 89 -23.32 -5.10 20.07
CA GLU A 89 -24.55 -5.48 20.82
C GLU A 89 -24.53 -5.00 22.29
N GLY A 90 -23.47 -4.31 22.73
CA GLY A 90 -23.30 -3.88 24.12
C GLY A 90 -22.83 -2.44 24.24
N LYS A 91 -23.70 -1.62 24.83
CA LYS A 91 -23.54 -0.19 25.17
C LYS A 91 -22.13 0.21 25.64
N GLU A 92 -21.80 1.47 25.35
CA GLU A 92 -20.69 2.28 25.90
C GLU A 92 -19.28 2.10 25.30
N LYS A 93 -19.02 2.73 24.14
CA LYS A 93 -17.65 3.18 23.81
C LYS A 93 -17.59 4.32 22.79
N LEU A 94 -18.25 5.44 23.08
CA LEU A 94 -18.09 6.71 22.34
C LEU A 94 -17.04 7.66 22.97
N SER A 95 -16.22 7.17 23.91
CA SER A 95 -15.17 7.97 24.59
C SER A 95 -13.79 7.91 23.90
N TRP A 96 -13.52 6.89 23.06
CA TRP A 96 -12.18 6.67 22.49
C TRP A 96 -12.00 7.20 21.05
N LEU A 97 -13.09 7.52 20.34
CA LEU A 97 -13.08 8.09 18.98
C LEU A 97 -12.42 9.47 18.88
N GLY A 98 -12.21 10.15 20.01
CA GLY A 98 -11.58 11.47 20.08
C GLY A 98 -10.05 11.47 20.21
N LYS A 99 -9.38 10.30 20.33
CA LYS A 99 -7.93 10.25 20.63
C LYS A 99 -7.09 9.35 19.73
N MET A 100 -7.64 8.69 18.71
CA MET A 100 -6.84 7.97 17.71
C MET A 100 -6.47 8.88 16.53
N ASP A 101 -5.41 9.66 16.77
CA ASP A 101 -4.19 9.62 15.97
C ASP A 101 -4.26 9.95 14.46
N ALA A 102 -5.13 10.89 14.08
CA ALA A 102 -5.09 11.51 12.75
C ALA A 102 -3.71 12.11 12.41
N THR A 103 -2.95 12.56 13.43
CA THR A 103 -1.61 13.14 13.28
C THR A 103 -0.55 12.09 12.93
N SER A 104 -0.47 10.95 13.62
CA SER A 104 0.46 9.87 13.26
C SER A 104 0.09 9.23 11.94
N LEU A 105 -1.21 9.06 11.65
CA LEU A 105 -1.64 8.54 10.35
C LEU A 105 -1.20 9.46 9.21
N LYS A 106 -1.39 10.78 9.37
CA LYS A 106 -0.93 11.79 8.39
C LYS A 106 0.59 11.79 8.23
N ASN A 107 1.34 11.64 9.31
CA ASN A 107 2.80 11.58 9.28
C ASN A 107 3.33 10.28 8.63
N LYS A 108 2.70 9.14 8.91
CA LYS A 108 3.06 7.85 8.31
C LYS A 108 2.79 7.85 6.80
N VAL A 109 1.64 8.38 6.38
CA VAL A 109 1.30 8.52 4.95
C VAL A 109 2.27 9.48 4.26
N ALA A 110 2.59 10.63 4.85
CA ALA A 110 3.54 11.58 4.29
C ALA A 110 4.95 10.96 4.15
N ALA A 111 5.42 10.23 5.15
CA ALA A 111 6.73 9.56 5.11
C ALA A 111 6.79 8.50 4.00
N SER A 112 5.73 7.69 3.81
CA SER A 112 5.66 6.71 2.72
C SER A 112 5.68 7.37 1.34
N ILE A 113 4.95 8.47 1.14
CA ILE A 113 4.94 9.21 -0.13
C ILE A 113 6.32 9.79 -0.45
N VAL A 114 6.99 10.38 0.54
CA VAL A 114 8.34 10.95 0.38
C VAL A 114 9.36 9.87 0.02
N ALA A 115 9.32 8.70 0.66
CA ALA A 115 10.23 7.60 0.38
C ALA A 115 10.07 7.07 -1.06
N ILE A 116 8.83 6.78 -1.47
CA ILE A 116 8.52 6.30 -2.83
C ILE A 116 8.94 7.33 -3.88
N SER A 117 8.60 8.61 -3.65
CA SER A 117 8.95 9.70 -4.58
C SER A 117 10.46 9.90 -4.72
N SER A 118 11.21 9.74 -3.63
CA SER A 118 12.67 9.90 -3.63
C SER A 118 13.37 8.80 -4.45
N ILE A 119 12.91 7.55 -4.33
CA ILE A 119 13.44 6.42 -5.13
C ILE A 119 13.13 6.64 -6.61
N HIS A 120 11.91 7.08 -6.92
CA HIS A 120 11.50 7.36 -8.29
C HIS A 120 12.32 8.50 -8.93
N LEU A 121 12.54 9.58 -8.18
CA LEU A 121 13.38 10.70 -8.62
C LEU A 121 14.82 10.26 -8.88
N LEU A 122 15.38 9.41 -8.00
CA LEU A 122 16.73 8.86 -8.18
C LEU A 122 16.85 8.06 -9.49
N ARG A 123 15.84 7.24 -9.81
CA ARG A 123 15.78 6.48 -11.06
C ARG A 123 15.83 7.40 -12.28
N VAL A 124 15.01 8.47 -12.27
CA VAL A 124 14.99 9.47 -13.35
C VAL A 124 16.34 10.15 -13.53
N PHE A 125 17.02 10.52 -12.44
CA PHE A 125 18.36 11.14 -12.51
C PHE A 125 19.42 10.18 -13.06
N MET A 126 19.37 8.90 -12.67
CA MET A 126 20.32 7.89 -13.16
C MET A 126 20.10 7.59 -14.64
N ASP A 127 18.84 7.48 -15.08
CA ASP A 127 18.48 7.31 -16.50
C ASP A 127 18.87 8.52 -17.35
N ALA A 128 18.73 9.74 -16.82
CA ALA A 128 19.17 10.96 -17.49
C ALA A 128 20.69 11.00 -17.68
N LYS A 129 21.47 10.55 -16.68
CA LYS A 129 22.94 10.47 -16.78
C LYS A 129 23.40 9.40 -17.78
N LYS A 130 22.59 8.36 -18.00
CA LYS A 130 22.88 7.27 -18.94
C LYS A 130 22.67 7.66 -20.41
N ARG A 131 22.12 8.85 -20.69
CA ARG A 131 22.09 9.48 -22.02
C ARG A 131 23.03 10.68 -22.11
N PRO A 132 24.36 10.50 -22.24
CA PRO A 132 25.20 11.58 -22.71
C PRO A 132 25.02 11.69 -24.22
N GLY A 133 24.26 12.70 -24.68
CA GLY A 133 24.22 13.10 -26.09
C GLY A 133 22.92 12.78 -26.82
N GLN A 134 21.95 13.70 -26.71
CA GLN A 134 21.47 14.36 -27.92
C GLN A 134 22.16 15.73 -27.97
#